data_AF-A0A2S5B5Q7-F1
#
_entry.id   AF-A0A2S5B5Q7-F1
#
_cell.length_a   1.000
_cell.length_b   1.000
_cell.length_c   1.000
_cell.angle_alpha   90.00
_cell.angle_beta   90.00
_cell.angle_gamma   90.00
#
_symmetry.space_group_name_H-M   'P 1'
#
loop_
_entity.id
_entity.type
_entity.pdbx_description
1 polymer ?
#
loop_
_entity_poly.entity_id
_entity_poly.type
_entity_poly.pdbx_seq_one_letter_code
_entity_poly.pdbx_strand_id
1 'polypeptide(L)'
;MAGQIRLVFWGLLLGLLSAFLPRYLPDSVSSRLPFYSDPHHRLRSTPMGKRWSDTLHRYVSSNPIAKNYEHSREADWEAEIEQQLRFGSKDGGKELEKEYKRQLREVERRAEHAGSENLIKDMLPVYYVEQGSTGSPALEQVAKELDELRPQSLILLVAEESTSSHLVISSGPSIHSTGASPVSYVGSPRLASHLVRAFAHLEPSGVPATGSAMIKLTPAVTEMLSALKIERGVEVVQILLPVLAGEEGWEAEKWWDAGKALHEYLHAHEVAVGNRRVYKNTVVVAIGSAKPKHAPPVFTDLIDTALTHHTSHARDLALHALYSGSSGSKPRGPTRGELVPLYVATAAAGEGEGHALGHDGEGWRFGHLPIRS
;
A
#
# COMPACT_ATOMS: atom_id res chain seq x y z
N MET A 1 -44.11 49.39 -27.69
CA MET A 1 -43.46 49.09 -26.40
C MET A 1 -43.67 47.66 -25.88
N ALA A 2 -44.73 46.94 -26.26
CA ALA A 2 -45.00 45.57 -25.73
C ALA A 2 -44.06 44.46 -26.25
N GLY A 3 -43.44 44.62 -27.43
CA GLY A 3 -42.56 43.59 -28.02
C GLY A 3 -41.18 43.47 -27.34
N GLN A 4 -40.62 44.59 -26.86
CA GLN A 4 -39.30 44.60 -26.20
C GLN A 4 -39.37 44.02 -24.78
N ILE A 5 -40.47 44.23 -24.06
CA ILE A 5 -40.67 43.69 -22.71
C ILE A 5 -40.78 42.16 -22.75
N ARG A 6 -41.42 41.60 -23.79
CA ARG A 6 -41.49 40.15 -23.99
C ARG A 6 -40.11 39.55 -24.24
N LEU A 7 -39.27 40.18 -25.07
CA LEU A 7 -37.91 39.71 -25.33
C LEU A 7 -37.02 39.75 -24.08
N VAL A 8 -37.14 40.79 -23.26
CA VAL A 8 -36.40 40.89 -21.99
C VAL A 8 -36.88 39.83 -20.99
N PHE A 9 -38.19 39.59 -20.90
CA PHE A 9 -38.75 38.57 -20.00
C PHE A 9 -38.32 37.16 -20.41
N TRP A 10 -38.37 36.82 -21.70
CA TRP A 10 -37.89 35.53 -22.21
C TRP A 10 -36.38 35.36 -22.04
N GLY A 11 -35.58 36.43 -22.24
CA GLY A 11 -34.14 36.39 -22.00
C GLY A 11 -33.78 36.12 -20.53
N LEU A 12 -34.53 36.73 -19.61
CA LEU A 12 -34.31 36.57 -18.16
C LEU A 12 -34.79 35.20 -17.67
N LEU A 13 -35.90 34.69 -18.21
CA LEU A 13 -36.39 33.34 -17.94
C LEU A 13 -35.42 32.25 -18.43
N LEU A 14 -34.86 32.41 -19.63
CA LEU A 14 -33.84 31.51 -20.19
C LEU A 14 -32.53 31.57 -19.41
N GLY A 15 -32.12 32.75 -18.95
CA GLY A 15 -30.97 32.92 -18.07
C GLY A 15 -31.13 32.17 -16.74
N LEU A 16 -32.29 32.29 -16.10
CA LEU A 16 -32.59 31.58 -14.84
C LEU A 16 -32.67 30.06 -15.01
N LEU A 17 -33.28 29.58 -16.10
CA LEU A 17 -33.32 28.15 -16.42
C LEU A 17 -31.92 27.57 -16.68
N SER A 18 -31.02 28.34 -17.30
CA SER A 18 -29.62 27.91 -17.55
C SER A 18 -28.78 27.77 -16.28
N ALA A 19 -29.12 28.51 -15.21
CA ALA A 19 -28.44 28.42 -13.93
C ALA A 19 -28.89 27.20 -13.09
N PHE A 20 -30.13 26.72 -13.27
CA PHE A 20 -30.72 25.65 -12.46
C PHE A 20 -30.63 24.24 -13.10
N LEU A 21 -30.44 24.11 -14.42
CA LEU A 21 -30.39 22.81 -15.13
C LEU A 21 -29.20 22.73 -16.11
N PRO A 22 -27.95 22.52 -15.62
CA PRO A 22 -26.77 22.51 -16.48
C PRO A 22 -26.63 21.24 -17.37
N ARG A 23 -27.54 20.27 -17.29
CA ARG A 23 -27.44 18.95 -17.95
C ARG A 23 -28.42 18.70 -19.11
N TYR A 24 -29.25 19.68 -19.50
CA TYR A 24 -30.34 19.44 -20.47
C TYR A 24 -30.41 20.41 -21.66
N LEU A 25 -29.32 21.12 -21.98
CA LEU A 25 -29.26 21.95 -23.18
C LEU A 25 -28.53 21.22 -24.33
N PRO A 26 -29.09 21.22 -25.56
CA PRO A 26 -28.39 20.68 -26.73
C PRO A 26 -27.09 21.45 -27.01
N ASP A 27 -26.03 20.73 -27.41
CA ASP A 27 -24.68 21.27 -27.67
C ASP A 27 -24.65 22.43 -28.69
N SER A 28 -25.66 22.48 -29.56
CA SER A 28 -25.82 23.55 -30.55
C SER A 28 -26.18 24.91 -29.93
N VAL A 29 -26.72 24.94 -28.72
CA VAL A 29 -27.10 26.18 -27.99
C VAL A 29 -26.03 26.57 -26.96
N SER A 30 -25.39 25.58 -26.32
CA SER A 30 -24.35 25.82 -25.30
C SER A 30 -23.10 26.50 -25.88
N SER A 31 -22.72 26.16 -27.11
CA SER A 31 -21.54 26.72 -27.81
C SER A 31 -21.65 28.21 -28.17
N ARG A 32 -22.82 28.84 -28.02
CA ARG A 32 -23.06 30.25 -28.37
C ARG A 32 -23.31 31.16 -27.17
N LEU A 33 -23.30 30.64 -25.95
CA LEU A 33 -23.49 31.43 -24.74
C LEU A 33 -22.14 32.00 -24.26
N PRO A 34 -22.02 33.31 -24.03
CA PRO A 34 -20.75 33.98 -23.69
C PRO A 34 -20.17 33.60 -22.32
N PHE A 35 -20.91 32.82 -21.52
CA PHE A 35 -20.50 32.37 -20.18
C PHE A 35 -20.16 30.87 -20.10
N TYR A 36 -20.39 30.12 -21.19
CA TYR A 36 -20.05 28.70 -21.29
C TYR A 36 -18.79 28.54 -22.14
N SER A 37 -17.63 28.58 -21.48
CA SER A 37 -16.38 28.19 -22.12
C SER A 37 -16.37 26.68 -22.32
N ASP A 38 -16.32 26.24 -23.58
CA ASP A 38 -16.10 24.86 -24.00
C ASP A 38 -15.03 24.19 -23.09
N PRO A 39 -15.33 23.05 -22.43
CA PRO A 39 -14.41 22.39 -21.50
C PRO A 39 -13.04 22.07 -22.14
N HIS A 40 -12.98 21.91 -23.46
CA HIS A 40 -11.73 21.68 -24.19
C HIS A 40 -10.83 22.92 -24.30
N HIS A 41 -11.38 24.12 -24.26
CA HIS A 41 -10.60 25.37 -24.32
C HIS A 41 -9.93 25.70 -22.98
N ARG A 42 -10.58 25.41 -21.84
CA ARG A 42 -9.96 25.61 -20.51
C ARG A 42 -8.76 24.69 -20.30
N LEU A 43 -8.87 23.42 -20.70
CA LEU A 43 -7.74 22.48 -20.62
C LEU A 43 -6.54 23.00 -21.41
N ARG A 44 -6.72 23.39 -22.68
CA ARG A 44 -5.65 23.94 -23.55
C ARG A 44 -5.03 25.26 -23.05
N SER A 45 -5.72 26.02 -22.21
CA SER A 45 -5.19 27.25 -21.61
C SER A 45 -4.32 27.01 -20.36
N THR A 46 -4.45 25.86 -19.70
CA THR A 46 -3.61 25.50 -18.55
C THR A 46 -2.25 24.96 -19.01
N PRO A 47 -1.16 25.19 -18.25
CA PRO A 47 0.16 24.64 -18.58
C PRO A 47 0.16 23.10 -18.67
N MET A 48 -0.75 22.44 -17.95
CA MET A 48 -0.90 20.98 -17.98
C MET A 48 -1.64 20.50 -19.25
N GLY A 49 -2.68 21.21 -19.71
CA GLY A 49 -3.37 20.84 -20.95
C GLY A 49 -2.66 21.26 -22.23
N LYS A 50 -1.77 22.27 -22.20
CA LYS A 50 -0.80 22.51 -23.29
C LYS A 50 0.15 21.33 -23.48
N ARG A 51 0.67 20.77 -22.37
CA ARG A 51 1.55 19.59 -22.42
C ARG A 51 0.82 18.38 -23.03
N TRP A 52 -0.44 18.15 -22.65
CA TRP A 52 -1.26 17.07 -23.19
C TRP A 52 -1.63 17.25 -24.67
N SER A 53 -1.97 18.48 -25.10
CA SER A 53 -2.24 18.73 -26.52
C SER A 53 -0.99 18.56 -27.38
N ASP A 54 0.18 18.99 -26.89
CA ASP A 54 1.43 18.87 -27.61
C ASP A 54 1.90 17.40 -27.74
N THR A 55 1.65 16.55 -26.74
CA THR A 55 1.92 15.10 -26.85
C THR A 55 0.97 14.40 -27.81
N LEU A 56 -0.32 14.74 -27.81
CA LEU A 56 -1.29 14.17 -28.75
C LEU A 56 -1.01 14.60 -30.20
N HIS A 57 -0.65 15.87 -30.43
CA HIS A 57 -0.26 16.35 -31.76
C HIS A 57 1.02 15.67 -32.27
N ARG A 58 1.99 15.37 -31.38
CA ARG A 58 3.18 14.58 -31.76
C ARG A 58 2.86 13.14 -32.11
N TYR A 59 1.87 12.53 -31.43
CA TYR A 59 1.46 11.15 -31.69
C TYR A 59 0.72 11.01 -33.05
N VAL A 60 -0.05 12.03 -33.42
CA VAL A 60 -0.74 12.08 -34.71
C VAL A 60 0.21 12.48 -35.85
N SER A 61 1.23 13.32 -35.59
CA SER A 61 2.21 13.71 -36.61
C SER A 61 3.33 12.70 -36.83
N SER A 62 3.58 11.76 -35.91
CA SER A 62 4.55 10.69 -36.08
C SER A 62 4.07 9.53 -36.96
N ASN A 63 2.77 9.50 -37.30
CA ASN A 63 2.23 8.58 -38.31
C ASN A 63 2.05 9.34 -39.63
N PRO A 64 2.98 9.23 -40.60
CA PRO A 64 2.76 9.80 -41.91
C PRO A 64 1.59 9.07 -42.57
N ILE A 65 0.43 9.71 -42.61
CA ILE A 65 -0.62 9.35 -43.56
C ILE A 65 -0.04 9.69 -44.94
N ALA A 66 0.56 8.69 -45.60
CA ALA A 66 1.15 8.84 -46.92
C ALA A 66 0.08 9.34 -47.90
N LYS A 67 0.23 10.58 -48.36
CA LYS A 67 -0.79 11.29 -49.13
C LYS A 67 -0.82 10.97 -50.63
N ASN A 68 0.01 10.05 -51.11
CA ASN A 68 0.14 9.75 -52.54
C ASN A 68 0.17 8.23 -52.83
N TYR A 69 -0.82 7.46 -52.35
CA TYR A 69 -1.10 6.17 -52.98
C TYR A 69 -2.17 6.41 -54.05
N GLU A 70 -1.73 6.60 -55.29
CA GLU A 70 -2.61 6.44 -56.44
C GLU A 70 -3.00 4.95 -56.49
N HIS A 71 -4.22 4.64 -56.06
CA HIS A 71 -4.86 3.34 -56.32
C HIS A 71 -5.17 3.25 -57.81
N SER A 72 -4.14 3.06 -58.64
CA SER A 72 -4.34 2.46 -59.93
C SER A 72 -4.56 0.96 -59.69
N ARG A 73 -5.57 0.39 -60.35
CA ARG A 73 -5.88 -1.05 -60.25
C ARG A 73 -4.68 -1.94 -60.63
N GLU A 74 -3.73 -1.37 -61.37
CA GLU A 74 -2.47 -2.01 -61.76
C GLU A 74 -1.44 -1.96 -60.61
N ALA A 75 -1.37 -0.89 -59.83
CA ALA A 75 -0.50 -0.79 -58.66
C ALA A 75 -0.97 -1.69 -57.51
N ASP A 76 -2.29 -1.82 -57.29
CA ASP A 76 -2.84 -2.76 -56.31
C ASP A 76 -2.58 -4.22 -56.74
N TRP A 77 -2.62 -4.51 -58.05
CA TRP A 77 -2.33 -5.82 -58.61
C TRP A 77 -0.84 -6.19 -58.52
N GLU A 78 0.06 -5.24 -58.80
CA GLU A 78 1.51 -5.44 -58.64
C GLU A 78 1.91 -5.61 -57.16
N ALA A 79 1.28 -4.86 -56.25
CA ALA A 79 1.49 -5.02 -54.81
C ALA A 79 0.96 -6.37 -54.29
N GLU A 80 -0.17 -6.86 -54.81
CA GLU A 80 -0.71 -8.17 -54.47
C GLU A 80 0.18 -9.31 -55.00
N ILE A 81 0.75 -9.16 -56.21
CA ILE A 81 1.74 -10.10 -56.76
C ILE A 81 3.05 -10.07 -55.96
N GLU A 82 3.57 -8.90 -55.61
CA GLU A 82 4.76 -8.79 -54.75
C GLU A 82 4.51 -9.38 -53.35
N GLN A 83 3.33 -9.20 -52.78
CA GLN A 83 2.95 -9.84 -51.52
C GLN A 83 2.97 -11.37 -51.66
N GLN A 84 2.32 -11.93 -52.68
CA GLN A 84 2.28 -13.37 -52.91
C GLN A 84 3.68 -13.98 -53.16
N LEU A 85 4.56 -13.25 -53.87
CA LEU A 85 5.96 -13.65 -54.09
C LEU A 85 6.79 -13.62 -52.79
N ARG A 86 6.52 -12.67 -51.88
CA ARG A 86 7.14 -12.62 -50.55
C ARG A 86 6.62 -13.71 -49.61
N PHE A 87 5.34 -14.07 -49.69
CA PHE A 87 4.74 -15.15 -48.91
C PHE A 87 5.26 -16.55 -49.31
N GLY A 88 5.69 -16.74 -50.56
CA GLY A 88 6.27 -18.01 -51.05
C GLY A 88 7.79 -18.16 -50.87
N SER A 89 8.49 -17.13 -50.40
CA SER A 89 9.94 -17.13 -50.24
C SER A 89 10.38 -17.76 -48.90
N LYS A 90 11.42 -18.62 -48.95
CA LYS A 90 12.05 -19.24 -47.76
C LYS A 90 12.51 -18.24 -46.70
N ASP A 91 12.77 -17.00 -47.10
CA ASP A 91 13.22 -15.94 -46.18
C ASP A 91 12.05 -15.17 -45.54
N GLY A 92 10.92 -15.03 -46.25
CA GLY A 92 9.71 -14.38 -45.72
C GLY A 92 9.08 -15.14 -44.55
N GLY A 93 9.15 -16.48 -44.57
CA GLY A 93 8.71 -17.32 -43.46
C GLY A 93 9.50 -17.09 -42.15
N LYS A 94 10.79 -16.78 -42.24
CA LYS A 94 11.64 -16.50 -41.07
C LYS A 94 11.39 -15.11 -40.48
N GLU A 95 11.04 -14.14 -41.32
CA GLU A 95 10.67 -12.80 -40.85
C GLU A 95 9.31 -12.82 -40.15
N LEU A 96 8.34 -13.53 -40.71
CA LEU A 96 7.04 -13.78 -40.06
C LEU A 96 7.19 -14.52 -38.73
N GLU A 97 8.06 -15.54 -38.64
CA GLU A 97 8.29 -16.24 -37.37
C GLU A 97 8.95 -15.33 -36.32
N LYS A 98 9.85 -14.42 -36.74
CA LYS A 98 10.45 -13.42 -35.85
C LYS A 98 9.43 -12.38 -35.39
N GLU A 99 8.55 -11.92 -36.27
CA GLU A 99 7.48 -10.97 -35.93
C GLU A 99 6.44 -11.63 -35.02
N TYR A 100 6.05 -12.87 -35.28
CA TYR A 100 5.17 -13.64 -34.43
C TYR A 100 5.77 -13.85 -33.03
N LYS A 101 7.06 -14.20 -32.93
CA LYS A 101 7.78 -14.28 -31.64
C LYS A 101 7.89 -12.93 -30.93
N ARG A 102 8.02 -11.82 -31.67
CA ARG A 102 8.02 -10.47 -31.09
C ARG A 102 6.64 -10.11 -30.53
N GLN A 103 5.57 -10.39 -31.28
CA GLN A 103 4.19 -10.16 -30.84
C GLN A 103 3.84 -11.03 -29.63
N LEU A 104 4.24 -12.30 -29.61
CA LEU A 104 4.08 -13.18 -28.45
C LEU A 104 4.76 -12.61 -27.20
N ARG A 105 6.02 -12.16 -27.31
CA ARG A 105 6.73 -11.52 -26.17
C ARG A 105 6.08 -10.22 -25.73
N GLU A 106 5.46 -9.48 -26.64
CA GLU A 106 4.78 -8.24 -26.32
C GLU A 106 3.42 -8.49 -25.67
N VAL A 107 2.72 -9.56 -26.08
CA VAL A 107 1.51 -10.06 -25.41
C VAL A 107 1.84 -10.62 -24.04
N GLU A 108 2.93 -11.40 -23.89
CA GLU A 108 3.43 -11.86 -22.59
C GLU A 108 3.79 -10.67 -21.68
N ARG A 109 4.53 -9.67 -22.19
CA ARG A 109 4.84 -8.45 -21.44
C ARG A 109 3.58 -7.66 -21.05
N ARG A 110 2.59 -7.58 -21.94
CA ARG A 110 1.29 -6.94 -21.64
C ARG A 110 0.47 -7.77 -20.66
N ALA A 111 0.54 -9.09 -20.69
CA ALA A 111 -0.10 -9.99 -19.75
C ALA A 111 0.58 -9.97 -18.38
N GLU A 112 1.90 -9.82 -18.32
CA GLU A 112 2.68 -9.56 -17.09
C GLU A 112 2.31 -8.21 -16.48
N HIS A 113 2.19 -7.15 -17.29
CA HIS A 113 1.72 -5.85 -16.81
C HIS A 113 0.24 -5.85 -16.39
N ALA A 114 -0.65 -6.49 -17.15
CA ALA A 114 -2.06 -6.65 -16.77
C ALA A 114 -2.24 -7.57 -15.55
N GLY A 115 -1.34 -8.55 -15.38
CA GLY A 115 -1.23 -9.38 -14.19
C GLY A 115 -0.76 -8.60 -12.97
N SER A 116 0.14 -7.62 -13.14
CA SER A 116 0.63 -6.77 -12.04
C SER A 116 -0.44 -5.82 -11.47
N GLU A 117 -1.46 -5.45 -12.25
CA GLU A 117 -2.59 -4.62 -11.79
C GLU A 117 -3.73 -5.44 -11.15
N ASN A 118 -3.83 -6.74 -11.46
CA ASN A 118 -4.88 -7.65 -10.94
C ASN A 118 -4.35 -8.72 -9.96
N LEU A 119 -3.05 -8.75 -9.68
CA LEU A 119 -2.50 -9.56 -8.61
C LEU A 119 -2.99 -8.95 -7.29
N ILE A 120 -4.07 -9.53 -6.76
CA ILE A 120 -4.24 -9.65 -5.30
C ILE A 120 -2.91 -10.24 -4.84
N LYS A 121 -1.98 -9.39 -4.41
CA LYS A 121 -0.75 -9.87 -3.80
C LYS A 121 -1.22 -10.68 -2.61
N ASP A 122 -0.93 -11.99 -2.59
CA ASP A 122 -1.17 -12.84 -1.44
C ASP A 122 -0.29 -12.30 -0.30
N MET A 123 -0.81 -11.30 0.42
CA MET A 123 -0.10 -10.56 1.44
C MET A 123 -0.46 -11.20 2.77
N LEU A 124 0.56 -11.68 3.48
CA LEU A 124 0.34 -12.20 4.81
C LEU A 124 -0.12 -11.06 5.73
N PRO A 125 -1.07 -11.34 6.62
CA PRO A 125 -1.64 -10.31 7.48
C PRO A 125 -0.59 -9.79 8.46
N VAL A 126 -0.73 -8.51 8.80
CA VAL A 126 -0.07 -7.89 9.93
C VAL A 126 -1.09 -7.78 11.06
N TYR A 127 -0.77 -8.31 12.22
CA TYR A 127 -1.64 -8.27 13.38
C TYR A 127 -1.15 -7.22 14.39
N TYR A 128 -2.08 -6.54 15.02
CA TYR A 128 -1.85 -5.77 16.23
C TYR A 128 -2.74 -6.32 17.35
N VAL A 129 -2.18 -6.50 18.54
CA VAL A 129 -2.90 -7.02 19.71
C VAL A 129 -2.57 -6.17 20.93
N GLU A 130 -3.60 -5.89 21.73
CA GLU A 130 -3.52 -5.10 22.94
C GLU A 130 -2.79 -5.88 24.06
N GLN A 131 -1.85 -5.22 24.74
CA GLN A 131 -1.03 -5.85 25.78
C GLN A 131 -1.83 -6.09 27.07
N GLY A 132 -1.86 -7.35 27.53
CA GLY A 132 -2.63 -7.74 28.72
C GLY A 132 -4.00 -8.32 28.37
N SER A 133 -4.31 -8.45 27.09
CA SER A 133 -5.49 -9.11 26.55
C SER A 133 -5.40 -10.65 26.56
N THR A 134 -4.74 -11.24 27.57
CA THR A 134 -4.56 -12.69 27.69
C THR A 134 -5.92 -13.36 27.89
N GLY A 135 -6.40 -14.08 26.87
CA GLY A 135 -7.75 -14.67 26.82
C GLY A 135 -8.83 -13.78 26.19
N SER A 136 -8.44 -12.71 25.50
CA SER A 136 -9.36 -11.94 24.68
C SER A 136 -9.81 -12.73 23.43
N PRO A 137 -11.05 -12.51 22.94
CA PRO A 137 -11.52 -13.10 21.69
C PRO A 137 -10.62 -12.73 20.50
N ALA A 138 -10.04 -11.52 20.51
CA ALA A 138 -9.10 -11.10 19.47
C ALA A 138 -7.85 -11.98 19.43
N LEU A 139 -7.25 -12.29 20.58
CA LEU A 139 -6.07 -13.15 20.65
C LEU A 139 -6.37 -14.60 20.23
N GLU A 140 -7.55 -15.11 20.58
CA GLU A 140 -8.03 -16.43 20.12
C GLU A 140 -8.22 -16.47 18.60
N GLN A 141 -8.77 -15.41 18.01
CA GLN A 141 -8.93 -15.31 16.58
C GLN A 141 -7.58 -15.24 15.87
N VAL A 142 -6.62 -14.45 16.37
CA VAL A 142 -5.25 -14.43 15.83
C VAL A 142 -4.62 -15.82 15.92
N ALA A 143 -4.74 -16.51 17.05
CA ALA A 143 -4.19 -17.86 17.21
C ALA A 143 -4.78 -18.85 16.18
N LYS A 144 -6.09 -18.76 15.92
CA LYS A 144 -6.77 -19.58 14.90
C LYS A 144 -6.27 -19.25 13.49
N GLU A 145 -6.21 -17.97 13.14
CA GLU A 145 -5.73 -17.54 11.81
C GLU A 145 -4.26 -17.93 11.60
N LEU A 146 -3.41 -17.88 12.64
CA LEU A 146 -2.03 -18.35 12.56
C LEU A 146 -1.92 -19.86 12.33
N ASP A 147 -2.77 -20.67 12.96
CA ASP A 147 -2.82 -22.13 12.75
C ASP A 147 -3.24 -22.48 11.31
N GLU A 148 -4.15 -21.70 10.73
CA GLU A 148 -4.57 -21.83 9.32
C GLU A 148 -3.45 -21.40 8.35
N LEU A 149 -2.75 -20.30 8.64
CA LEU A 149 -1.69 -19.75 7.78
C LEU A 149 -0.36 -20.52 7.85
N ARG A 150 -0.10 -21.21 8.97
CA ARG A 150 1.13 -21.96 9.25
C ARG A 150 2.41 -21.20 8.88
N PRO A 151 2.64 -20.01 9.49
CA PRO A 151 3.80 -19.19 9.19
C PRO A 151 5.11 -19.94 9.45
N GLN A 152 6.12 -19.71 8.59
CA GLN A 152 7.48 -20.21 8.81
C GLN A 152 8.21 -19.35 9.85
N SER A 153 7.92 -18.04 9.83
CA SER A 153 8.55 -17.06 10.69
C SER A 153 7.55 -16.04 11.23
N LEU A 154 7.80 -15.59 12.45
CA LEU A 154 7.01 -14.58 13.15
C LEU A 154 7.91 -13.41 13.54
N ILE A 155 7.54 -12.21 13.12
CA ILE A 155 8.19 -10.97 13.55
C ILE A 155 7.34 -10.35 14.66
N LEU A 156 7.93 -10.17 15.83
CA LEU A 156 7.30 -9.52 16.97
C LEU A 156 7.75 -8.08 17.07
N LEU A 157 6.80 -7.13 17.02
CA LEU A 157 7.06 -5.72 17.25
C LEU A 157 6.69 -5.37 18.70
N VAL A 158 7.69 -5.03 19.50
CA VAL A 158 7.50 -4.79 20.95
C VAL A 158 8.13 -3.46 21.32
N ALA A 159 7.35 -2.58 21.93
CA ALA A 159 7.87 -1.36 22.52
C ALA A 159 8.53 -1.64 23.88
N GLU A 160 9.72 -1.11 24.09
CA GLU A 160 10.46 -1.26 25.35
C GLU A 160 11.16 0.06 25.72
N GLU A 161 11.08 0.44 26.99
CA GLU A 161 11.84 1.59 27.50
C GLU A 161 13.33 1.31 27.35
N SER A 162 14.02 2.20 26.65
CA SER A 162 15.43 2.01 26.31
C SER A 162 16.18 3.33 26.42
N THR A 163 17.50 3.27 26.44
CA THR A 163 18.40 4.41 26.22
C THR A 163 18.93 4.44 24.78
N SER A 164 18.63 3.41 23.99
CA SER A 164 19.05 3.32 22.59
C SER A 164 18.12 4.12 21.69
N SER A 165 18.69 4.85 20.73
CA SER A 165 17.93 5.65 19.76
C SER A 165 17.70 4.91 18.43
N HIS A 166 17.84 3.58 18.41
CA HIS A 166 17.78 2.72 17.22
C HIS A 166 17.07 1.41 17.51
N LEU A 167 16.48 0.77 16.48
CA LEU A 167 15.80 -0.51 16.61
C LEU A 167 16.78 -1.62 17.00
N VAL A 168 16.38 -2.53 17.87
CA VAL A 168 17.21 -3.69 18.25
C VAL A 168 16.51 -4.98 17.85
N ILE A 169 17.15 -5.77 17.00
CA ILE A 169 16.57 -6.97 16.39
C ILE A 169 17.24 -8.20 17.00
N SER A 170 16.43 -9.18 17.45
CA SER A 170 16.94 -10.40 18.05
C SER A 170 17.66 -11.25 17.00
N SER A 171 18.99 -11.35 17.11
CA SER A 171 19.83 -12.08 16.15
C SER A 171 20.38 -13.41 16.70
N GLY A 172 19.93 -13.82 17.89
CA GLY A 172 20.30 -15.08 18.52
C GLY A 172 19.61 -16.29 17.86
N PRO A 173 20.19 -17.50 17.95
CA PRO A 173 19.57 -18.73 17.44
C PRO A 173 18.38 -19.20 18.29
N SER A 174 18.22 -18.65 19.49
CA SER A 174 17.10 -18.90 20.39
C SER A 174 16.77 -17.61 21.14
N ILE A 175 15.50 -17.42 21.45
CA ILE A 175 15.00 -16.33 22.30
C ILE A 175 14.40 -16.95 23.56
N HIS A 176 14.79 -16.42 24.71
CA HIS A 176 14.41 -16.96 26.02
C HIS A 176 13.56 -15.95 26.80
N SER A 177 12.59 -16.43 27.58
CA SER A 177 11.83 -15.58 28.49
C SER A 177 12.62 -15.22 29.77
N THR A 178 12.31 -14.06 30.32
CA THR A 178 12.73 -13.67 31.67
C THR A 178 11.69 -14.16 32.68
N GLY A 179 11.97 -15.26 33.38
CA GLY A 179 11.03 -15.75 34.40
C GLY A 179 11.45 -17.06 35.07
N ALA A 180 10.67 -17.46 36.07
CA ALA A 180 10.88 -18.68 36.85
C ALA A 180 10.67 -19.98 36.04
N SER A 181 9.87 -19.93 34.98
CA SER A 181 9.73 -21.00 33.98
C SER A 181 10.20 -20.48 32.62
N PRO A 182 11.49 -20.69 32.26
CA PRO A 182 12.04 -20.17 31.03
C PRO A 182 11.46 -20.92 29.83
N VAL A 183 10.73 -20.18 28.99
CA VAL A 183 10.25 -20.64 27.69
C VAL A 183 11.28 -20.24 26.65
N SER A 184 11.53 -21.10 25.67
CA SER A 184 12.46 -20.85 24.58
C SER A 184 11.79 -21.05 23.23
N TYR A 185 12.01 -20.08 22.34
CA TYR A 185 11.60 -20.14 20.94
C TYR A 185 12.83 -20.20 20.04
N VAL A 186 12.67 -20.81 18.87
CA VAL A 186 13.72 -20.84 17.84
C VAL A 186 13.87 -19.45 17.25
N GLY A 187 15.07 -18.88 17.32
CA GLY A 187 15.38 -17.58 16.74
C GLY A 187 15.88 -17.71 15.29
N SER A 188 15.76 -16.65 14.50
CA SER A 188 16.29 -16.61 13.12
C SER A 188 17.37 -15.54 12.93
N PRO A 189 18.66 -15.89 13.11
CA PRO A 189 19.77 -14.96 12.84
C PRO A 189 19.81 -14.49 11.39
N ARG A 190 19.34 -15.33 10.47
CA ARG A 190 19.27 -15.04 9.04
C ARG A 190 18.21 -13.98 8.75
N LEU A 191 16.97 -14.17 9.21
CA LEU A 191 15.91 -13.16 9.07
C LEU A 191 16.32 -11.85 9.75
N ALA A 192 16.90 -11.92 10.96
CA ALA A 192 17.41 -10.74 11.67
C ALA A 192 18.46 -9.96 10.87
N SER A 193 19.44 -10.65 10.27
CA SER A 193 20.45 -10.00 9.42
C SER A 193 19.86 -9.33 8.19
N HIS A 194 18.85 -9.96 7.57
CA HIS A 194 18.14 -9.39 6.42
C HIS A 194 17.35 -8.13 6.82
N LEU A 195 16.67 -8.16 7.97
CA LEU A 195 15.91 -7.02 8.49
C LEU A 195 16.84 -5.83 8.81
N VAL A 196 17.98 -6.06 9.47
CA VAL A 196 18.98 -5.00 9.74
C VAL A 196 19.43 -4.33 8.43
N ARG A 197 19.69 -5.12 7.38
CA ARG A 197 20.05 -4.57 6.06
C ARG A 197 18.89 -3.81 5.42
N ALA A 198 17.67 -4.35 5.50
CA ALA A 198 16.49 -3.72 4.93
C ALA A 198 16.25 -2.33 5.55
N PHE A 199 16.33 -2.21 6.88
CA PHE A 199 16.20 -0.92 7.56
C PHE A 199 17.30 0.08 7.19
N ALA A 200 18.53 -0.39 6.97
CA ALA A 200 19.67 0.47 6.60
C ALA A 200 19.59 1.03 5.17
N HIS A 201 18.90 0.34 4.26
CA HIS A 201 18.86 0.69 2.83
C HIS A 201 17.65 1.53 2.41
N LEU A 202 16.77 1.91 3.34
CA LEU A 202 15.60 2.73 3.02
C LEU A 202 15.99 4.21 2.89
N GLU A 203 15.74 4.82 1.73
CA GLU A 203 15.91 6.27 1.55
C GLU A 203 14.76 7.04 2.26
N PRO A 204 14.99 8.26 2.77
CA PRO A 204 16.18 9.11 2.58
C PRO A 204 17.25 9.05 3.68
N SER A 205 17.02 8.40 4.84
CA SER A 205 17.99 8.40 5.95
C SER A 205 18.26 7.03 6.58
N GLY A 206 17.62 5.96 6.11
CA GLY A 206 17.61 4.66 6.78
C GLY A 206 16.92 4.72 8.14
N VAL A 207 16.36 3.59 8.56
CA VAL A 207 15.91 3.41 9.94
C VAL A 207 17.08 2.77 10.69
N PRO A 208 17.67 3.41 11.70
CA PRO A 208 18.83 2.84 12.37
C PRO A 208 18.39 1.58 13.13
N ALA A 209 19.05 0.46 12.84
CA ALA A 209 18.75 -0.83 13.43
C ALA A 209 20.05 -1.62 13.68
N THR A 210 20.08 -2.38 14.78
CA THR A 210 21.21 -3.27 15.14
C THR A 210 20.70 -4.65 15.52
N GLY A 211 21.55 -5.66 15.35
CA GLY A 211 21.27 -7.03 15.80
C GLY A 211 21.85 -7.26 17.21
N SER A 212 21.09 -7.93 18.08
CA SER A 212 21.56 -8.35 19.39
C SER A 212 21.14 -9.79 19.70
N ALA A 213 22.10 -10.60 20.18
CA ALA A 213 21.85 -11.98 20.61
C ALA A 213 21.39 -12.09 22.07
N MET A 214 21.37 -10.97 22.82
CA MET A 214 21.05 -10.95 24.26
C MET A 214 19.61 -10.56 24.57
N ILE A 215 18.78 -10.35 23.55
CA ILE A 215 17.38 -9.96 23.73
C ILE A 215 16.62 -11.11 24.38
N LYS A 216 15.80 -10.77 25.38
CA LYS A 216 14.94 -11.71 26.09
C LYS A 216 13.48 -11.27 25.97
N LEU A 217 12.58 -12.24 26.00
CA LEU A 217 11.14 -11.95 26.01
C LEU A 217 10.74 -11.46 27.41
N THR A 218 9.98 -10.37 27.45
CA THR A 218 9.32 -9.91 28.67
C THR A 218 8.24 -10.90 29.09
N PRO A 219 7.83 -10.93 30.38
CA PRO A 219 6.75 -11.81 30.84
C PRO A 219 5.46 -11.63 30.03
N ALA A 220 5.06 -10.39 29.75
CA ALA A 220 3.84 -10.09 28.99
C ALA A 220 3.89 -10.65 27.56
N VAL A 221 5.02 -10.50 26.86
CA VAL A 221 5.19 -11.07 25.52
C VAL A 221 5.19 -12.61 25.60
N THR A 222 5.83 -13.18 26.61
CA THR A 222 5.87 -14.65 26.81
C THR A 222 4.47 -15.22 27.03
N GLU A 223 3.66 -14.58 27.86
CA GLU A 223 2.26 -14.96 28.08
C GLU A 223 1.45 -14.90 26.77
N MET A 224 1.60 -13.82 25.99
CA MET A 224 0.92 -13.71 24.69
C MET A 224 1.36 -14.79 23.69
N LEU A 225 2.66 -15.05 23.56
CA LEU A 225 3.14 -16.11 22.66
C LEU A 225 2.65 -17.49 23.10
N SER A 226 2.51 -17.73 24.40
CA SER A 226 1.93 -18.97 24.92
C SER A 226 0.45 -19.10 24.56
N ALA A 227 -0.31 -17.99 24.62
CA ALA A 227 -1.73 -17.95 24.27
C ALA A 227 -1.97 -18.10 22.75
N LEU A 228 -1.05 -17.60 21.93
CA LEU A 228 -1.05 -17.81 20.47
C LEU A 228 -0.76 -19.25 20.06
N LYS A 229 -0.32 -20.12 20.98
CA LYS A 229 -0.03 -21.54 20.74
C LYS A 229 0.92 -21.77 19.55
N ILE A 230 1.93 -20.91 19.42
CA ILE A 230 2.89 -20.96 18.30
C ILE A 230 3.56 -22.34 18.25
N GLU A 231 3.55 -22.96 17.06
CA GLU A 231 4.19 -24.26 16.86
C GLU A 231 5.70 -24.18 17.12
N ARG A 232 6.27 -25.27 17.65
CA ARG A 232 7.70 -25.34 18.04
C ARG A 232 8.69 -25.18 16.87
N GLY A 233 8.22 -25.23 15.62
CA GLY A 233 9.05 -25.06 14.42
C GLY A 233 9.04 -23.65 13.82
N VAL A 234 8.19 -22.75 14.31
CA VAL A 234 8.12 -21.37 13.80
C VAL A 234 9.31 -20.57 14.32
N GLU A 235 10.04 -19.94 13.41
CA GLU A 235 11.15 -19.07 13.77
C GLU A 235 10.61 -17.73 14.28
N VAL A 236 11.05 -17.28 15.45
CA VAL A 236 10.62 -16.01 16.06
C VAL A 236 11.75 -14.99 15.98
N VAL A 237 11.44 -13.77 15.56
CA VAL A 237 12.35 -12.62 15.61
C VAL A 237 11.65 -11.46 16.29
N GLN A 238 12.21 -10.97 17.38
CA GLN A 238 11.73 -9.79 18.09
C GLN A 238 12.46 -8.54 17.60
N ILE A 239 11.71 -7.50 17.29
CA ILE A 239 12.18 -6.15 17.02
C ILE A 239 11.74 -5.28 18.19
N LEU A 240 12.72 -4.80 18.95
CA LEU A 240 12.52 -3.83 20.01
C LEU A 240 12.41 -2.44 19.40
N LEU A 241 11.29 -1.79 19.68
CA LEU A 241 10.99 -0.41 19.32
C LEU A 241 11.34 0.46 20.54
N PRO A 242 12.47 1.18 20.52
CA PRO A 242 12.94 1.91 21.69
C PRO A 242 12.02 3.08 22.03
N VAL A 243 11.53 3.10 23.26
CA VAL A 243 10.79 4.22 23.83
C VAL A 243 11.76 5.02 24.70
N LEU A 244 12.18 6.18 24.21
CA LEU A 244 13.04 7.11 24.95
C LEU A 244 12.18 8.00 25.85
N ALA A 245 12.67 8.27 27.06
CA ALA A 245 12.02 9.19 27.99
C ALA A 245 12.24 10.65 27.56
N GLY A 246 11.22 11.51 27.77
CA GLY A 246 11.33 12.95 27.47
C GLY A 246 11.14 13.27 25.98
N GLU A 247 11.86 14.28 25.48
CA GLU A 247 11.74 14.79 24.10
C GLU A 247 12.65 14.07 23.09
N GLU A 248 13.49 13.13 23.53
CA GLU A 248 14.48 12.47 22.67
C GLU A 248 13.90 11.34 21.80
N GLY A 249 12.61 11.01 21.99
CA GLY A 249 11.93 9.95 21.26
C GLY A 249 11.64 10.26 19.79
N TRP A 250 11.34 9.22 19.02
CA TRP A 250 10.97 9.38 17.62
C TRP A 250 9.53 9.90 17.48
N GLU A 251 9.37 10.84 16.54
CA GLU A 251 8.07 11.30 16.06
C GLU A 251 7.35 10.21 15.27
N ALA A 252 6.04 10.36 15.12
CA ALA A 252 5.20 9.36 14.49
C ALA A 252 5.59 9.08 13.02
N GLU A 253 6.11 10.08 12.29
CA GLU A 253 6.61 9.91 10.92
C GLU A 253 7.75 8.89 10.84
N LYS A 254 8.69 8.95 11.80
CA LYS A 254 9.83 8.04 11.82
C LYS A 254 9.42 6.61 12.19
N TRP A 255 8.40 6.43 13.03
CA TRP A 255 7.79 5.12 13.29
C TRP A 255 7.04 4.60 12.07
N TRP A 256 6.38 5.49 11.32
CA TRP A 256 5.73 5.16 10.07
C TRP A 256 6.74 4.70 9.02
N ASP A 257 7.90 5.35 8.91
CA ASP A 257 8.99 4.94 8.03
C ASP A 257 9.59 3.58 8.43
N ALA A 258 9.68 3.29 9.73
CA ALA A 258 10.04 1.95 10.21
C ALA A 258 9.03 0.87 9.75
N GLY A 259 7.73 1.16 9.82
CA GLY A 259 6.72 0.25 9.29
C GLY A 259 6.80 0.10 7.77
N LYS A 260 6.97 1.18 7.01
CA LYS A 260 7.19 1.12 5.56
C LYS A 260 8.42 0.29 5.19
N ALA A 261 9.51 0.40 5.96
CA ALA A 261 10.69 -0.42 5.73
C ALA A 261 10.41 -1.92 5.92
N LEU A 262 9.59 -2.26 6.90
CA LEU A 262 9.13 -3.62 7.11
C LEU A 262 8.18 -4.07 5.97
N HIS A 263 7.28 -3.20 5.52
CA HIS A 263 6.42 -3.45 4.36
C HIS A 263 7.26 -3.76 3.11
N GLU A 264 8.19 -2.89 2.76
CA GLU A 264 9.08 -3.09 1.61
C GLU A 264 9.89 -4.37 1.74
N TYR A 265 10.37 -4.73 2.94
CA TYR A 265 11.04 -6.01 3.14
C TYR A 265 10.12 -7.22 2.87
N LEU A 266 8.89 -7.19 3.40
CA LEU A 266 7.92 -8.27 3.22
C LEU A 266 7.43 -8.38 1.77
N HIS A 267 7.41 -7.26 1.05
CA HIS A 267 6.80 -7.15 -0.27
C HIS A 267 7.76 -6.81 -1.41
N ALA A 268 9.07 -6.73 -1.18
CA ALA A 268 10.06 -6.53 -2.24
C ALA A 268 10.01 -7.74 -3.18
N HIS A 269 9.48 -7.50 -4.40
CA HIS A 269 9.23 -8.55 -5.39
C HIS A 269 10.52 -9.11 -6.04
N GLU A 270 11.69 -8.48 -5.86
CA GLU A 270 12.85 -8.74 -6.71
C GLU A 270 14.21 -8.54 -6.02
N VAL A 271 14.48 -9.24 -4.91
CA VAL A 271 15.89 -9.56 -4.62
C VAL A 271 16.19 -10.94 -5.20
N ALA A 272 16.28 -10.95 -6.53
CA ALA A 272 16.94 -11.98 -7.30
C ALA A 272 18.44 -11.98 -6.99
N VAL A 273 18.80 -12.41 -5.79
CA VAL A 273 20.16 -12.84 -5.48
C VAL A 273 20.07 -14.34 -5.23
N GLY A 274 20.21 -15.09 -6.32
CA GLY A 274 20.48 -16.53 -6.32
C GLY A 274 19.53 -17.40 -5.48
N ASN A 275 18.45 -17.88 -6.10
CA ASN A 275 17.75 -19.11 -5.70
C ASN A 275 17.55 -19.34 -4.18
N ARG A 276 16.59 -18.62 -3.58
CA ARG A 276 15.55 -19.15 -2.66
C ARG A 276 14.83 -17.95 -2.03
N ARG A 277 13.51 -17.86 -2.21
CA ARG A 277 12.66 -16.99 -1.39
C ARG A 277 12.57 -17.63 0.00
N VAL A 278 13.49 -17.31 0.92
CA VAL A 278 13.65 -18.05 2.19
C VAL A 278 12.54 -17.75 3.21
N TYR A 279 11.86 -16.60 3.12
CA TYR A 279 10.91 -16.14 4.17
C TYR A 279 9.53 -15.74 3.61
N LYS A 280 9.08 -16.47 2.60
CA LYS A 280 7.79 -16.23 1.91
C LYS A 280 6.57 -16.31 2.83
N ASN A 281 6.70 -16.96 4.00
CA ASN A 281 5.63 -17.11 4.98
C ASN A 281 5.96 -16.45 6.32
N THR A 282 6.18 -15.13 6.30
CA THR A 282 6.46 -14.34 7.52
C THR A 282 5.25 -13.52 7.92
N VAL A 283 4.79 -13.71 9.16
CA VAL A 283 3.70 -12.92 9.75
C VAL A 283 4.28 -11.92 10.74
N VAL A 284 3.69 -10.73 10.80
CA VAL A 284 4.06 -9.68 11.77
C VAL A 284 2.98 -9.61 12.85
N VAL A 285 3.38 -9.61 14.12
CA VAL A 285 2.50 -9.40 15.27
C VAL A 285 3.07 -8.26 16.10
N ALA A 286 2.32 -7.18 16.22
CA ALA A 286 2.64 -6.04 17.06
C ALA A 286 1.90 -6.10 18.38
N ILE A 287 2.63 -5.83 19.46
CA ILE A 287 2.14 -5.90 20.83
C ILE A 287 2.33 -4.54 21.46
N GLY A 288 1.24 -3.89 21.84
CA GLY A 288 1.27 -2.57 22.49
C GLY A 288 -0.08 -2.21 23.10
N SER A 289 -0.29 -0.94 23.48
CA SER A 289 -1.57 -0.48 24.03
C SER A 289 -2.05 0.75 23.29
N ALA A 290 -3.16 0.60 22.56
CA ALA A 290 -3.76 1.67 21.77
C ALA A 290 -4.67 2.55 22.63
N LYS A 291 -5.22 1.99 23.71
CA LYS A 291 -6.22 2.65 24.55
C LYS A 291 -5.54 3.61 25.52
N PRO A 292 -5.84 4.91 25.47
CA PRO A 292 -5.29 5.85 26.44
C PRO A 292 -5.86 5.57 27.84
N LYS A 293 -5.06 5.87 28.87
CA LYS A 293 -5.44 5.71 30.30
C LYS A 293 -6.78 6.35 30.67
N HIS A 294 -7.16 7.43 29.98
CA HIS A 294 -8.46 8.10 30.12
C HIS A 294 -9.16 8.18 28.76
N ALA A 295 -9.55 7.02 28.23
CA ALA A 295 -10.28 6.94 26.97
C ALA A 295 -11.72 7.45 27.12
N PRO A 296 -12.23 8.29 26.21
CA PRO A 296 -13.66 8.57 26.14
C PRO A 296 -14.41 7.28 25.80
N PRO A 297 -15.70 7.16 26.16
CA PRO A 297 -16.50 5.96 25.88
C PRO A 297 -16.64 5.66 24.37
N VAL A 298 -16.48 6.68 23.53
CA VAL A 298 -16.55 6.59 22.05
C VAL A 298 -15.19 6.21 21.45
N PHE A 299 -14.14 6.01 22.26
CA PHE A 299 -12.79 5.76 21.75
C PHE A 299 -12.71 4.51 20.87
N THR A 300 -13.44 3.44 21.23
CA THR A 300 -13.49 2.20 20.45
C THR A 300 -14.00 2.46 19.03
N ASP A 301 -15.13 3.18 18.89
CA ASP A 301 -15.66 3.53 17.57
C ASP A 301 -14.70 4.43 16.76
N LEU A 302 -13.98 5.34 17.45
CA LEU A 302 -13.04 6.24 16.81
C LEU A 302 -11.77 5.53 16.32
N ILE A 303 -11.23 4.59 17.09
CA ILE A 303 -10.11 3.77 16.62
C ILE A 303 -10.55 2.81 15.52
N ASP A 304 -11.79 2.30 15.62
CA ASP A 304 -12.36 1.43 14.61
C ASP A 304 -12.47 2.11 13.24
N THR A 305 -13.02 3.32 13.24
CA THR A 305 -13.12 4.15 12.04
C THR A 305 -11.75 4.56 11.50
N ALA A 306 -10.76 4.81 12.37
CA ALA A 306 -9.42 5.21 11.94
C ALA A 306 -8.64 4.09 11.23
N LEU A 307 -8.83 2.84 11.66
CA LEU A 307 -8.02 1.70 11.22
C LEU A 307 -8.65 0.88 10.09
N THR A 308 -9.97 0.98 9.90
CA THR A 308 -10.71 0.26 8.84
C THR A 308 -10.44 0.76 7.42
N HIS A 309 -9.80 1.93 7.25
CA HIS A 309 -9.49 2.47 5.93
C HIS A 309 -8.64 1.52 5.05
N HIS A 310 -8.93 1.48 3.75
CA HIS A 310 -8.21 0.65 2.77
C HIS A 310 -6.75 1.06 2.53
N THR A 311 -6.45 2.35 2.61
CA THR A 311 -5.13 2.88 2.25
C THR A 311 -4.32 3.20 3.49
N SER A 312 -3.02 2.90 3.45
CA SER A 312 -2.07 3.27 4.51
C SER A 312 -2.10 4.78 4.83
N HIS A 313 -2.18 5.64 3.81
CA HIS A 313 -2.21 7.09 4.00
C HIS A 313 -3.44 7.60 4.77
N ALA A 314 -4.64 7.07 4.48
CA ALA A 314 -5.83 7.45 5.22
C ALA A 314 -5.76 6.99 6.69
N ARG A 315 -5.21 5.80 6.95
CA ARG A 315 -4.95 5.32 8.32
C ARG A 315 -3.98 6.22 9.06
N ASP A 316 -2.88 6.62 8.42
CA ASP A 316 -1.88 7.54 9.01
C ASP A 316 -2.55 8.83 9.48
N LEU A 317 -3.31 9.48 8.58
CA LEU A 317 -4.03 10.71 8.88
C LEU A 317 -5.07 10.53 9.97
N ALA A 318 -5.83 9.43 9.95
CA ALA A 318 -6.88 9.16 10.92
C ALA A 318 -6.30 8.85 12.32
N LEU A 319 -5.22 8.07 12.40
CA LEU A 319 -4.51 7.80 13.65
C LEU A 319 -3.90 9.08 14.22
N HIS A 320 -3.28 9.89 13.37
CA HIS A 320 -2.81 11.20 13.78
C HIS A 320 -3.95 12.05 14.32
N ALA A 321 -5.07 12.16 13.61
CA ALA A 321 -6.23 12.94 14.07
C ALA A 321 -6.78 12.43 15.42
N LEU A 322 -6.80 11.11 15.62
CA LEU A 322 -7.26 10.48 16.86
C LEU A 322 -6.38 10.84 18.05
N TYR A 323 -5.06 10.78 17.90
CA TYR A 323 -4.12 10.97 19.01
C TYR A 323 -3.57 12.39 19.14
N SER A 324 -3.65 13.23 18.11
CA SER A 324 -3.17 14.61 18.12
C SER A 324 -4.24 15.64 18.50
N GLY A 325 -5.49 15.21 18.75
CA GLY A 325 -6.52 16.07 19.32
C GLY A 325 -6.97 17.22 18.41
N SER A 326 -7.37 16.92 17.17
CA SER A 326 -8.11 17.81 16.25
C SER A 326 -7.40 19.07 15.70
N SER A 327 -6.15 19.38 16.05
CA SER A 327 -5.52 20.64 15.60
C SER A 327 -5.09 20.69 14.13
N GLY A 328 -5.31 19.62 13.35
CA GLY A 328 -4.95 19.55 11.92
C GLY A 328 -3.44 19.62 11.63
N SER A 329 -2.60 19.70 12.66
CA SER A 329 -1.14 19.73 12.57
C SER A 329 -0.56 18.48 13.22
N LYS A 330 0.41 17.84 12.56
CA LYS A 330 1.11 16.67 13.12
C LYS A 330 1.75 17.03 14.47
N PRO A 331 1.66 16.16 15.48
CA PRO A 331 2.30 16.39 16.77
C PRO A 331 3.82 16.44 16.57
N ARG A 332 4.45 17.57 16.95
CA ARG A 332 5.91 17.78 16.87
C ARG A 332 6.66 17.18 18.06
N GLY A 333 6.10 16.13 18.66
CA GLY A 333 6.60 15.53 19.88
C GLY A 333 6.73 14.02 19.73
N PRO A 334 7.51 13.39 20.61
CA PRO A 334 7.72 11.95 20.57
C PRO A 334 6.41 11.20 20.76
N THR A 335 6.27 10.11 20.02
CA THR A 335 5.08 9.25 20.11
C THR A 335 5.08 8.54 21.46
N ARG A 336 3.91 8.46 22.11
CA ARG A 336 3.76 7.68 23.35
C ARG A 336 4.17 6.23 23.09
N GLY A 337 5.04 5.68 23.92
CA GLY A 337 5.62 4.35 23.73
C GLY A 337 4.59 3.24 23.51
N GLU A 338 3.49 3.28 24.25
CA GLU A 338 2.37 2.33 24.15
C GLU A 338 1.77 2.24 22.72
N LEU A 339 1.77 3.36 21.98
CA LEU A 339 1.19 3.48 20.63
C LEU A 339 2.16 3.10 19.50
N VAL A 340 3.45 3.08 19.78
CA VAL A 340 4.51 2.86 18.78
C VAL A 340 4.28 1.56 17.99
N PRO A 341 3.94 0.42 18.61
CA PRO A 341 3.68 -0.82 17.88
C PRO A 341 2.50 -0.72 16.90
N LEU A 342 1.46 0.07 17.23
CA LEU A 342 0.32 0.27 16.34
C LEU A 342 0.70 1.07 15.09
N TYR A 343 1.48 2.15 15.24
CA TYR A 343 1.98 2.94 14.10
C TYR A 343 2.85 2.11 13.17
N VAL A 344 3.77 1.32 13.72
CA VAL A 344 4.65 0.47 12.90
C VAL A 344 3.85 -0.64 12.20
N ALA A 345 2.91 -1.29 12.89
CA ALA A 345 2.07 -2.34 12.30
C ALA A 345 1.20 -1.85 11.14
N THR A 346 0.55 -0.70 11.33
CA THR A 346 -0.35 -0.11 10.34
C THR A 346 0.40 0.34 9.08
N ALA A 347 1.60 0.87 9.24
CA ALA A 347 2.49 1.18 8.13
C ALA A 347 3.07 -0.08 7.46
N ALA A 348 3.42 -1.11 8.24
CA ALA A 348 3.95 -2.38 7.72
C ALA A 348 2.95 -3.15 6.86
N ALA A 349 1.65 -3.02 7.14
CA ALA A 349 0.60 -3.63 6.34
C ALA A 349 0.47 -3.03 4.94
N GLY A 350 0.86 -1.75 4.76
CA GLY A 350 0.68 -1.02 3.50
C GLY A 350 -0.81 -0.87 3.15
N GLU A 351 -1.18 -1.27 1.95
CA GLU A 351 -2.57 -1.24 1.49
C GLU A 351 -3.36 -2.48 1.93
N GLY A 352 -4.64 -2.29 2.23
CA GLY A 352 -5.60 -3.32 2.61
C GLY A 352 -6.48 -2.87 3.76
N GLU A 353 -7.72 -3.35 3.85
CA GLU A 353 -8.65 -2.98 4.94
C GLU A 353 -8.15 -3.48 6.31
N GLY A 354 -8.29 -2.63 7.32
CA GLY A 354 -8.16 -3.06 8.72
C GLY A 354 -9.44 -3.74 9.18
N HIS A 355 -9.30 -4.89 9.83
CA HIS A 355 -10.40 -5.64 10.40
C HIS A 355 -10.20 -5.76 11.91
N ALA A 356 -11.19 -5.30 12.69
CA ALA A 356 -11.21 -5.55 14.12
C ALA A 356 -11.43 -7.06 14.38
N LEU A 357 -10.67 -7.63 15.31
CA LEU A 357 -10.75 -9.04 15.70
C LEU A 357 -11.48 -9.24 17.04
N GLY A 358 -12.03 -8.16 17.61
CA GLY A 358 -12.75 -8.17 18.88
C GLY A 358 -13.69 -6.98 18.99
N HIS A 359 -14.35 -6.81 20.14
CA HIS A 359 -15.39 -5.79 20.34
C HIS A 359 -14.88 -4.50 21.00
N ASP A 360 -13.73 -4.53 21.68
CA ASP A 360 -13.23 -3.42 22.50
C ASP A 360 -11.87 -2.86 21.99
N GLY A 361 -11.57 -3.01 20.70
CA GLY A 361 -10.29 -2.58 20.12
C GLY A 361 -9.09 -3.43 20.58
N GLU A 362 -9.36 -4.65 21.06
CA GLU A 362 -8.39 -5.58 21.63
C GLU A 362 -7.39 -6.14 20.60
N GLY A 363 -7.75 -6.11 19.32
CA GLY A 363 -6.87 -6.57 18.26
C GLY A 363 -7.38 -6.28 16.87
N TRP A 364 -6.44 -6.23 15.95
CA TRP A 364 -6.60 -5.77 14.58
C TRP A 364 -5.80 -6.62 13.63
N ARG A 365 -6.41 -6.92 12.47
CA ARG A 365 -5.73 -7.51 11.33
C ARG A 365 -5.66 -6.48 10.21
N PHE A 366 -4.51 -6.35 9.59
CA PHE A 366 -4.29 -5.50 8.44
C PHE A 366 -3.77 -6.31 7.25
N GLY A 367 -4.10 -5.87 6.04
CA GLY A 367 -3.65 -6.48 4.79
C GLY A 367 -4.76 -7.23 4.06
N HIS A 368 -4.45 -7.68 2.84
CA HIS A 368 -5.40 -8.33 1.94
C HIS A 368 -5.18 -9.84 1.87
N LEU A 369 -6.03 -10.58 2.58
CA LEU A 369 -6.36 -11.96 2.25
C LEU A 369 -7.85 -12.20 2.51
N PRO A 370 -8.59 -12.83 1.58
CA PRO A 370 -9.79 -13.53 1.95
C PRO A 370 -9.35 -14.79 2.67
N ILE A 371 -9.38 -14.79 4.00
CA ILE A 371 -9.46 -16.05 4.73
C ILE A 371 -10.80 -16.65 4.31
N ARG A 372 -10.76 -17.60 3.37
CA ARG A 372 -11.93 -18.39 3.01
C ARG A 372 -12.31 -19.17 4.26
N SER A 373 -13.36 -18.70 4.93
CA SER A 373 -14.05 -19.45 5.98
C SER A 373 -14.73 -20.70 5.43
#